data_AF-A0A1D8ELA7-F1
#
_entry.id   AF-A0A1D8ELA7-F1
#
_cell.length_a   1.000
_cell.length_b   1.000
_cell.length_c   1.000
_cell.angle_alpha   90.00
_cell.angle_beta   90.00
_cell.angle_gamma   90.00
#
_symmetry.space_group_name_H-M   'P 1'
#
loop_
_entity.id
_entity.type
_entity.pdbx_description
1 polymer ?
#
loop_
_entity_poly.entity_id
_entity_poly.type
_entity_poly.pdbx_seq_one_letter_code
_entity_poly.pdbx_strand_id
1 'polypeptide(L)'
;TEGPNFYIPMSNKTGVVRSPFEYPQYYLAEPWKYSLLAAYMFLLILLGFPVNFLTLYVTVQHKKLRTPLNYILLNLAFANHFMVLCGFTVTMYSSMHGYFVFGITGCNFEGFF
;
A
#
# COMPACT_ATOMS: atom_id res chain seq x y z
N THR A 1 -6.44 -1.43 22.04
CA THR A 1 -5.25 -1.97 22.73
C THR A 1 -4.03 -1.27 22.20
N GLU A 2 -3.30 -0.61 23.08
CA GLU A 2 -2.04 0.10 22.76
C GLU A 2 -0.86 -0.86 22.95
N GLY A 3 -0.02 -0.97 21.92
CA GLY A 3 1.28 -1.63 21.96
C GLY A 3 2.41 -0.63 21.70
N PRO A 4 3.68 -1.03 21.84
CA PRO A 4 4.83 -0.12 21.70
C PRO A 4 4.97 0.47 20.29
N ASN A 5 4.59 -0.27 19.25
CA ASN A 5 4.73 0.13 17.84
C ASN A 5 3.41 0.01 17.05
N PHE A 6 2.28 -0.18 17.73
CA PHE A 6 1.00 -0.40 17.07
C PHE A 6 -0.20 -0.03 17.96
N TYR A 7 -1.32 0.28 17.33
CA TYR A 7 -2.61 0.48 17.99
C TYR A 7 -3.67 -0.41 17.34
N ILE A 8 -4.34 -1.24 18.13
CA ILE A 8 -5.45 -2.08 17.66
C ILE A 8 -6.76 -1.49 18.17
N PRO A 9 -7.71 -1.12 17.31
CA PRO A 9 -8.99 -0.51 17.71
C PRO A 9 -10.01 -1.55 18.22
N MET A 10 -9.58 -2.41 19.15
CA MET A 10 -10.41 -3.39 19.86
C MET A 10 -10.01 -3.42 21.34
N SER A 11 -10.97 -3.70 22.22
CA SER A 11 -10.72 -3.88 23.65
C SER A 11 -10.10 -5.26 23.93
N ASN A 12 -9.04 -5.31 24.74
CA ASN A 12 -8.40 -6.58 25.13
C ASN A 12 -9.06 -7.29 26.33
N LYS A 13 -10.29 -6.92 26.73
CA LYS A 13 -10.96 -7.55 27.89
C LYS A 13 -11.18 -9.05 27.72
N THR A 14 -11.34 -9.51 26.47
CA THR A 14 -11.54 -10.91 26.11
C THR A 14 -10.24 -11.70 25.95
N GLY A 15 -9.08 -11.04 25.97
CA GLY A 15 -7.78 -11.69 25.79
C GLY A 15 -7.53 -12.25 24.39
N VAL A 16 -8.32 -11.87 23.38
CA VAL A 16 -8.19 -12.34 21.98
C VAL A 16 -7.26 -11.49 21.13
N VAL A 17 -6.93 -10.27 21.58
CA VAL A 17 -6.12 -9.32 20.80
C VAL A 17 -4.69 -9.81 20.70
N ARG A 18 -4.11 -9.75 19.50
CA ARG A 18 -2.75 -10.24 19.20
C ARG A 18 -1.97 -9.22 18.38
N SER A 19 -0.64 -9.28 18.44
CA SER A 19 0.26 -8.41 17.67
C SER A 19 -0.04 -8.48 16.17
N PRO A 20 -0.15 -7.33 15.46
CA PRO A 20 -0.43 -7.28 14.03
C PRO A 20 0.77 -7.71 13.18
N PHE A 21 1.96 -7.87 13.77
CA PHE A 21 3.17 -8.29 13.09
C PHE A 21 3.40 -9.81 13.17
N GLU A 22 2.73 -10.48 14.09
CA GLU A 22 2.97 -11.91 14.39
C GLU A 22 1.75 -12.78 14.09
N TYR A 23 0.54 -12.25 14.25
CA TYR A 23 -0.69 -13.05 14.18
C TYR A 23 -1.75 -12.45 13.25
N PRO A 24 -2.49 -13.29 12.49
CA PRO A 24 -3.66 -12.89 11.72
C PRO A 24 -4.69 -12.12 12.55
N GLN A 25 -5.25 -11.05 11.98
CA GLN A 25 -6.15 -10.12 12.66
C GLN A 25 -7.64 -10.40 12.41
N TYR A 26 -8.03 -11.64 12.08
CA TYR A 26 -9.41 -12.04 11.73
C TYR A 26 -10.46 -11.82 12.84
N TYR A 27 -10.04 -11.45 14.05
CA TYR A 27 -10.93 -11.07 15.13
C TYR A 27 -11.46 -9.63 14.99
N LEU A 28 -10.82 -8.77 14.19
CA LEU A 28 -11.29 -7.40 13.91
C LEU A 28 -12.39 -7.38 12.85
N ALA A 29 -12.26 -8.26 11.87
CA ALA A 29 -13.09 -8.30 10.68
C ALA A 29 -13.12 -9.73 10.13
N GLU A 30 -14.22 -10.08 9.46
CA GLU A 30 -14.34 -11.38 8.80
C GLU A 30 -13.27 -11.55 7.70
N PRO A 31 -12.72 -12.76 7.48
CA PRO A 31 -11.60 -12.99 6.55
C PRO A 31 -11.82 -12.50 5.11
N TRP A 32 -13.07 -12.49 4.63
CA TRP A 32 -13.40 -12.00 3.29
C TRP A 32 -13.12 -10.51 3.11
N LYS A 33 -13.17 -9.70 4.18
CA LYS A 33 -12.84 -8.27 4.11
C LYS A 33 -11.36 -8.04 3.79
N TYR A 34 -10.48 -8.88 4.34
CA TYR A 34 -9.04 -8.87 4.01
C TYR A 34 -8.80 -9.31 2.56
N SER A 35 -9.56 -10.30 2.09
CA SER A 35 -9.49 -10.75 0.68
C SER A 35 -9.96 -9.66 -0.29
N LEU A 36 -11.02 -8.93 0.05
CA LEU A 36 -11.47 -7.77 -0.73
C LEU A 36 -10.44 -6.64 -0.72
N LEU A 37 -9.81 -6.37 0.42
CA LEU A 37 -8.74 -5.37 0.50
C LEU A 37 -7.57 -5.75 -0.40
N ALA A 38 -7.14 -7.01 -0.39
CA ALA A 38 -6.09 -7.50 -1.27
C ALA A 38 -6.48 -7.36 -2.76
N ALA A 39 -7.71 -7.73 -3.13
CA ALA A 39 -8.23 -7.57 -4.49
C ALA A 39 -8.30 -6.09 -4.93
N TYR A 40 -8.70 -5.20 -4.01
CA TYR A 40 -8.74 -3.76 -4.25
C TYR A 40 -7.33 -3.18 -4.48
N MET A 41 -6.36 -3.54 -3.63
CA MET A 41 -4.97 -3.11 -3.82
C MET A 41 -4.40 -3.63 -5.14
N PHE A 42 -4.70 -4.87 -5.51
CA PHE A 42 -4.30 -5.43 -6.80
C PHE A 42 -4.91 -4.67 -7.99
N LEU A 43 -6.20 -4.30 -7.90
CA LEU A 43 -6.85 -3.47 -8.93
C LEU A 43 -6.17 -2.10 -9.05
N LEU A 44 -5.83 -1.45 -7.93
CA LEU A 44 -5.11 -0.18 -7.94
C LEU A 44 -3.73 -0.31 -8.59
N ILE A 45 -3.02 -1.42 -8.38
CA ILE A 45 -1.75 -1.68 -9.07
C ILE A 45 -1.98 -1.83 -10.58
N LEU A 46 -2.98 -2.63 -10.98
CA LEU A 46 -3.30 -2.87 -12.39
C LEU A 46 -3.73 -1.62 -13.16
N LEU A 47 -4.43 -0.68 -12.53
CA LEU A 47 -4.86 0.57 -13.18
C LEU A 47 -3.84 1.69 -12.98
N GLY A 48 -3.29 1.82 -11.78
CA GLY A 48 -2.34 2.86 -11.43
C GLY A 48 -1.01 2.70 -12.18
N PHE A 49 -0.46 1.49 -12.25
CA PHE A 49 0.83 1.29 -12.91
C PHE A 49 0.80 1.69 -14.39
N PRO A 50 -0.14 1.22 -15.23
CA PRO A 50 -0.17 1.59 -16.65
C PRO A 50 -0.44 3.07 -16.89
N VAL A 51 -1.31 3.72 -16.11
CA VAL A 51 -1.64 5.14 -16.30
C VAL A 51 -0.42 6.03 -16.05
N ASN A 52 0.28 5.81 -14.93
CA ASN A 52 1.48 6.58 -14.60
C ASN A 52 2.64 6.23 -15.53
N PHE A 53 2.82 4.95 -15.87
CA PHE A 53 3.85 4.51 -16.80
C PHE A 53 3.63 5.08 -18.20
N LEU A 54 2.39 5.09 -18.70
CA LEU A 54 2.04 5.68 -19.99
C LEU A 54 2.33 7.19 -20.00
N THR A 55 2.05 7.88 -18.88
CA THR A 55 2.36 9.31 -18.74
C THR A 55 3.86 9.56 -18.89
N LEU A 56 4.71 8.80 -18.18
CA LEU A 56 6.16 8.87 -18.32
C LEU A 56 6.61 8.53 -19.75
N TYR A 57 6.07 7.45 -20.32
CA TYR A 57 6.43 6.97 -21.65
C TYR A 57 6.10 7.99 -22.75
N VAL A 58 4.89 8.55 -22.73
CA VAL A 58 4.44 9.57 -23.69
C VAL A 58 5.28 10.85 -23.58
N THR A 59 5.63 11.28 -22.36
CA THR A 59 6.51 12.45 -22.16
C THR A 59 7.93 12.20 -22.66
N VAL A 60 8.46 10.98 -22.54
CA VAL A 60 9.77 10.61 -23.09
C VAL A 60 9.74 10.58 -24.62
N GLN A 61 8.72 9.98 -25.22
CA GLN A 61 8.59 9.85 -26.68
C GLN A 61 8.36 11.21 -27.38
N HIS A 62 7.49 12.06 -26.83
CA HIS A 62 7.15 13.34 -27.46
C HIS A 62 7.99 14.48 -26.90
N LYS A 63 9.09 14.84 -27.60
CA LYS A 63 9.94 16.00 -27.25
C LYS A 63 9.17 17.33 -27.11
N LYS A 64 8.02 17.48 -27.78
CA LYS A 64 7.14 18.67 -27.68
C LYS A 64 6.50 18.84 -26.30
N LEU A 65 6.36 17.77 -25.53
CA LEU A 65 5.76 17.80 -24.18
C LEU A 65 6.78 18.14 -23.09
N ARG A 66 8.06 18.34 -23.41
CA ARG A 66 9.12 18.67 -22.45
C ARG A 66 9.17 20.17 -22.14
N THR A 67 8.04 20.72 -21.70
CA THR A 67 7.93 22.10 -21.24
C THR A 67 8.07 22.16 -19.71
N PRO A 68 8.54 23.29 -19.14
CA PRO A 68 8.68 23.43 -17.69
C PRO A 68 7.38 23.18 -16.91
N LEU A 69 6.23 23.46 -17.51
CA LEU A 69 4.90 23.18 -16.96
C LEU A 69 4.61 21.67 -16.82
N ASN A 70 5.13 20.82 -17.71
CA ASN A 70 4.85 19.39 -17.68
C ASN A 70 5.76 18.60 -16.72
N TYR A 71 6.81 19.22 -16.15
CA TYR A 71 7.65 18.55 -15.16
C TYR A 71 6.90 18.24 -13.85
N ILE A 72 5.88 19.03 -13.48
CA ILE A 72 5.08 18.74 -12.28
C ILE A 72 4.24 17.46 -12.47
N LEU A 73 3.70 17.25 -13.67
CA LEU A 73 2.96 16.03 -14.03
C LEU A 73 3.89 14.82 -14.07
N LEU A 74 5.13 15.00 -14.54
CA LEU A 74 6.13 13.96 -14.54
C LEU A 74 6.57 13.59 -13.12
N ASN A 75 6.74 14.57 -12.22
CA ASN A 75 7.02 14.32 -10.81
C ASN A 75 5.87 13.58 -10.13
N LEU A 76 4.62 13.98 -10.41
CA LEU A 76 3.44 13.29 -9.90
C LEU A 76 3.38 11.83 -10.38
N ALA A 77 3.63 11.60 -11.68
CA ALA A 77 3.64 10.25 -12.24
C ALA A 77 4.75 9.38 -11.63
N PHE A 78 5.93 9.97 -11.38
CA PHE A 78 7.03 9.29 -10.72
C PHE A 78 6.67 8.95 -9.26
N ALA A 79 6.17 9.92 -8.49
CA ALA A 79 5.74 9.72 -7.11
C ALA A 79 4.68 8.60 -6.99
N ASN A 80 3.67 8.61 -7.87
CA ASN A 80 2.64 7.58 -7.88
C ASN A 80 3.18 6.20 -8.27
N HIS A 81 4.27 6.14 -9.06
CA HIS A 81 4.95 4.89 -9.37
C HIS A 81 5.60 4.26 -8.13
N PHE A 82 6.25 5.05 -7.27
CA PHE A 82 6.82 4.55 -6.01
C PHE A 82 5.73 4.09 -5.04
N MET A 83 4.64 4.83 -4.90
CA MET A 83 3.48 4.43 -4.09
C MET A 83 2.92 3.06 -4.50
N VAL A 84 2.81 2.80 -5.82
CA VAL A 84 2.30 1.52 -6.33
C VAL A 84 3.29 0.38 -6.08
N LEU A 85 4.59 0.61 -6.31
CA LEU A 85 5.62 -0.42 -6.18
C LEU A 85 5.94 -0.77 -4.72
N CYS A 86 6.09 0.24 -3.86
CA CYS A 86 6.50 0.08 -2.47
C CYS A 86 5.31 -0.02 -1.53
N GLY A 87 4.31 0.84 -1.68
CA GLY A 87 3.14 0.89 -0.80
C GLY A 87 2.18 -0.27 -1.10
N PHE A 88 1.46 -0.17 -2.23
CA PHE A 88 0.34 -1.08 -2.53
C PHE A 88 0.77 -2.54 -2.65
N THR A 89 1.98 -2.82 -3.13
CA THR A 89 2.49 -4.20 -3.24
C THR A 89 2.70 -4.83 -1.86
N VAL A 90 3.24 -4.07 -0.90
CA VAL A 90 3.43 -4.51 0.48
C VAL A 90 2.07 -4.65 1.19
N THR A 91 1.17 -3.68 1.02
CA THR A 91 -0.19 -3.75 1.58
C THR A 91 -0.95 -4.95 1.04
N MET A 92 -0.86 -5.24 -0.27
CA MET A 92 -1.50 -6.38 -0.91
C MET A 92 -1.00 -7.69 -0.28
N TYR A 93 0.33 -7.85 -0.17
CA TYR A 93 0.93 -9.06 0.39
C TYR A 93 0.56 -9.27 1.87
N SER A 94 0.57 -8.19 2.67
CA SER A 94 0.11 -8.23 4.06
C SER A 94 -1.38 -8.55 4.18
N SER A 95 -2.22 -7.98 3.30
CA SER A 95 -3.66 -8.22 3.28
C SER A 95 -4.02 -9.67 2.92
N MET A 96 -3.25 -10.31 2.02
CA MET A 96 -3.43 -11.74 1.69
C MET A 96 -3.22 -12.65 2.90
N HIS A 97 -2.32 -12.29 3.81
CA HIS A 97 -2.04 -13.05 5.03
C HIS A 97 -2.94 -12.64 6.21
N GLY A 98 -3.61 -11.48 6.14
CA GLY A 98 -4.45 -10.95 7.21
C GLY A 98 -3.67 -10.35 8.39
N TYR A 99 -2.36 -10.15 8.24
CA TYR A 99 -1.47 -9.48 9.19
C TYR A 99 -0.24 -8.92 8.47
N PHE A 100 0.53 -8.10 9.16
CA PHE A 100 1.67 -7.40 8.58
C PHE A 100 2.93 -8.26 8.58
N VAL A 101 3.21 -8.92 7.46
CA VAL A 101 4.27 -9.95 7.36
C VAL A 101 5.69 -9.37 7.45
N PHE A 102 5.88 -8.12 7.01
CA PHE A 102 7.21 -7.50 6.94
C PHE A 102 7.69 -6.87 8.25
N GLY A 103 6.94 -7.07 9.34
CA GLY A 103 7.26 -6.53 10.67
C GLY A 103 7.34 -5.00 10.73
N ILE A 104 7.99 -4.50 11.78
CA ILE A 104 8.08 -3.06 12.07
C ILE A 104 8.88 -2.32 11.00
N THR A 105 9.99 -2.90 10.53
CA THR A 105 10.84 -2.28 9.50
C THR A 105 10.09 -2.13 8.18
N GLY A 106 9.34 -3.15 7.77
CA GLY A 106 8.48 -3.07 6.59
C GLY A 106 7.36 -2.05 6.75
N CYS A 107 6.79 -1.93 7.95
CA CYS A 107 5.75 -0.94 8.24
C CYS A 107 6.28 0.49 8.14
N ASN A 108 7.50 0.73 8.63
CA ASN A 108 8.15 2.04 8.49
C ASN A 108 8.49 2.36 7.03
N PHE A 109 8.86 1.34 6.24
CA PHE A 109 9.15 1.50 4.83
C PHE A 109 7.88 1.77 4.01
N GLU A 110 6.83 0.99 4.21
CA GLU A 110 5.52 1.21 3.58
C GLU A 110 4.91 2.56 3.98
N GLY A 111 5.07 2.99 5.23
CA GLY A 111 4.57 4.29 5.67
C GLY A 111 5.37 5.50 5.18
N PHE A 112 6.62 5.27 4.74
CA PHE A 112 7.48 6.33 4.21
C PHE A 112 7.25 6.58 2.71
N PHE A 113 6.96 5.53 1.96
CA PHE A 113 6.80 5.56 0.50
C PHE A 113 5.35 5.68 0.06
#